data_AF-A0A2E2KJ26-F1
#
_entry.id   AF-A0A2E2KJ26-F1
#
_cell.length_a   1.000
_cell.length_b   1.000
_cell.length_c   1.000
_cell.angle_alpha   90.00
_cell.angle_beta   90.00
_cell.angle_gamma   90.00
#
_symmetry.space_group_name_H-M   'P 1'
#
loop_
_entity.id
_entity.type
_entity.pdbx_description
1 polymer ?
#
loop_
_entity_poly.entity_id
_entity_poly.type
_entity_poly.pdbx_seq_one_letter_code
_entity_poly.pdbx_strand_id
1 'polypeptide(L)'
;EDQTWFHGWTVFYWAWWVSWSPFVGMFIARISKGRSVREFVVAVLLVPSAVTTLWMAAFGGTALDQAKNGVGELANGIGEVSLAMFQMLENLPLTSITSVIGIVLVLVFFVTSSDSGSLVIDSITAGGKIDAPVPQRIFWATLEGVIAGTLLFGGGAQALSALQAGAITVGLPFTLVLLLMCISLYKGLMTEVPNYRRS
;
A
#
# COMPACT_ATOMS: atom_id res chain seq x y z
N GLU A 1 -3.92 -26.56 4.54
CA GLU A 1 -4.84 -25.40 4.46
C GLU A 1 -4.23 -24.16 5.13
N ASP A 2 -3.81 -24.24 6.39
CA ASP A 2 -3.21 -23.11 7.12
C ASP A 2 -1.99 -22.46 6.44
N GLN A 3 -1.06 -23.25 5.89
CA GLN A 3 0.11 -22.68 5.20
C GLN A 3 -0.25 -21.93 3.92
N THR A 4 -1.24 -22.43 3.17
CA THR A 4 -1.72 -21.78 1.94
C THR A 4 -2.40 -20.46 2.28
N TRP A 5 -3.23 -20.44 3.32
CA TRP A 5 -3.87 -19.22 3.82
C TRP A 5 -2.85 -18.22 4.36
N PHE A 6 -1.88 -18.68 5.15
CA PHE A 6 -0.83 -17.84 5.71
C PHE A 6 0.03 -17.17 4.62
N HIS A 7 0.41 -17.91 3.57
CA HIS A 7 1.16 -17.34 2.45
C HIS A 7 0.31 -16.38 1.60
N GLY A 8 -0.93 -16.72 1.30
CA GLY A 8 -1.82 -15.91 0.46
C GLY A 8 -2.24 -14.57 1.09
N TRP A 9 -2.23 -14.48 2.42
CA TRP A 9 -2.66 -13.28 3.15
C TRP A 9 -1.52 -12.65 3.96
N THR A 10 -1.08 -13.34 5.00
CA THR A 10 -0.18 -12.73 6.01
C THR A 10 1.18 -12.42 5.40
N VAL A 11 1.83 -13.41 4.78
CA VAL A 11 3.16 -13.21 4.17
C VAL A 11 3.09 -12.25 3.01
N PHE A 12 2.05 -12.34 2.18
CA PHE A 12 1.81 -11.39 1.10
C PHE A 12 1.73 -9.95 1.61
N TYR A 13 0.88 -9.66 2.61
CA TYR A 13 0.77 -8.30 3.14
C TYR A 13 2.06 -7.82 3.77
N TRP A 14 2.79 -8.67 4.52
CA TRP A 14 4.10 -8.30 5.04
C TRP A 14 5.08 -7.92 3.92
N ALA A 15 5.18 -8.73 2.88
CA ALA A 15 6.07 -8.45 1.76
C ALA A 15 5.65 -7.20 0.98
N TRP A 16 4.34 -7.00 0.78
CA TRP A 16 3.79 -5.77 0.21
C TRP A 16 4.23 -4.57 1.03
N TRP A 17 3.88 -4.50 2.32
CA TRP A 17 4.20 -3.34 3.15
C TRP A 17 5.70 -3.06 3.22
N VAL A 18 6.53 -4.10 3.29
CA VAL A 18 7.99 -3.98 3.23
C VAL A 18 8.44 -3.34 1.92
N SER A 19 7.98 -3.84 0.77
CA SER A 19 8.36 -3.29 -0.54
C SER A 19 7.93 -1.82 -0.73
N TRP A 20 6.84 -1.41 -0.08
CA TRP A 20 6.33 -0.03 -0.13
C TRP A 20 6.96 0.92 0.89
N SER A 21 7.69 0.39 1.87
CA SER A 21 8.25 1.19 2.97
C SER A 21 9.19 2.34 2.52
N PRO A 22 9.99 2.26 1.44
CA PRO A 22 10.80 3.41 1.01
C PRO A 22 9.95 4.57 0.50
N PHE A 23 8.92 4.24 -0.26
CA PHE A 23 7.95 5.19 -0.80
C PHE A 23 7.20 5.90 0.33
N VAL A 24 6.57 5.13 1.21
CA VAL A 24 5.81 5.66 2.34
C VAL A 24 6.72 6.40 3.31
N GLY A 25 7.90 5.87 3.62
CA GLY A 25 8.86 6.47 4.54
C GLY A 25 9.34 7.85 4.07
N MET A 26 9.67 8.00 2.79
CA MET A 26 10.04 9.29 2.19
C MET A 26 8.91 10.32 2.29
N PHE A 27 7.67 9.92 1.98
CA PHE A 27 6.51 10.80 2.07
C PHE A 27 6.27 11.27 3.51
N ILE A 28 6.20 10.33 4.47
CA ILE A 28 5.94 10.67 5.88
C ILE A 28 7.08 11.53 6.43
N ALA A 29 8.33 11.25 6.09
CA ALA A 29 9.48 12.06 6.52
C ALA A 29 9.36 13.53 6.07
N ARG A 30 8.95 13.77 4.81
CA ARG A 30 8.78 15.13 4.27
C ARG A 30 7.71 15.94 5.00
N ILE A 31 6.56 15.33 5.29
CA ILE A 31 5.45 16.03 5.97
C ILE A 31 5.62 16.11 7.50
N SER A 32 6.64 15.45 8.06
CA SER A 32 6.89 15.39 9.50
C SER A 32 8.00 16.32 9.99
N LYS A 33 8.53 17.20 9.12
CA LYS A 33 9.58 18.15 9.49
C LYS A 33 9.12 19.03 10.66
N GLY A 34 9.93 19.09 11.72
CA GLY A 34 9.66 19.89 12.92
C GLY A 34 8.79 19.22 13.98
N ARG A 35 8.35 17.97 13.79
CA ARG A 35 7.64 17.19 14.82
C ARG A 35 8.62 16.46 15.73
N SER A 36 8.26 16.26 16.99
CA SER A 36 9.01 15.38 17.88
C SER A 36 8.88 13.92 17.44
N VAL A 37 9.87 13.08 17.79
CA VAL A 37 9.83 11.64 17.50
C VAL A 37 8.58 10.97 18.08
N ARG A 38 8.14 11.41 19.27
CA ARG A 38 6.94 10.86 19.91
C ARG A 38 5.67 11.20 19.13
N GLU A 39 5.48 12.46 18.75
CA GLU A 39 4.32 12.88 17.95
C GLU A 39 4.30 12.19 16.60
N PHE A 40 5.47 12.05 15.96
CA PHE A 40 5.64 11.30 14.72
C PHE A 40 5.15 9.85 14.87
N VAL A 41 5.69 9.11 15.85
CA VAL A 41 5.33 7.69 16.04
C VAL A 41 3.84 7.53 16.36
N VAL A 42 3.30 8.35 17.26
CA VAL A 42 1.88 8.28 17.65
C VAL A 42 0.98 8.58 16.45
N ALA A 43 1.26 9.63 15.68
CA ALA A 43 0.43 9.99 14.53
C ALA A 43 0.49 8.92 13.43
N VAL A 44 1.68 8.39 13.11
CA VAL A 44 1.89 7.39 12.05
C VAL A 44 1.27 6.05 12.40
N LEU A 45 1.20 5.69 13.69
CA LEU A 45 0.55 4.46 14.12
C LEU A 45 -0.97 4.64 14.24
N LEU A 46 -1.44 5.67 14.95
CA LEU A 46 -2.86 5.76 15.32
C LEU A 46 -3.75 6.25 14.18
N VAL A 47 -3.31 7.23 13.38
CA VAL A 47 -4.16 7.85 12.37
C VAL A 47 -4.50 6.86 11.25
N PRO A 48 -3.52 6.18 10.61
CA PRO A 48 -3.83 5.20 9.57
C PRO A 48 -4.61 4.01 10.12
N SER A 49 -4.26 3.49 11.31
CA SER A 49 -5.00 2.39 11.92
C SER A 49 -6.47 2.75 12.17
N ALA A 50 -6.76 3.93 12.70
CA ALA A 50 -8.14 4.38 12.91
C ALA A 50 -8.92 4.46 11.60
N VAL A 51 -8.32 5.04 10.55
CA VAL A 51 -8.94 5.12 9.22
C VAL A 51 -9.19 3.72 8.64
N THR A 52 -8.22 2.81 8.73
CA THR A 52 -8.38 1.42 8.27
C THR A 52 -9.47 0.69 9.06
N THR A 53 -9.53 0.87 10.38
CA THR A 53 -10.59 0.28 11.21
C THR A 53 -11.97 0.79 10.80
N LEU A 54 -12.12 2.10 10.60
CA LEU A 54 -13.39 2.69 10.14
C LEU A 54 -13.78 2.17 8.76
N TRP A 55 -12.82 2.08 7.84
CA TRP A 55 -13.04 1.54 6.50
C TRP A 55 -13.51 0.08 6.55
N MET A 56 -12.79 -0.78 7.28
CA MET A 56 -13.13 -2.19 7.40
C MET A 56 -14.46 -2.40 8.13
N ALA A 57 -14.74 -1.60 9.16
CA ALA A 57 -16.02 -1.65 9.87
C ALA A 57 -17.19 -1.26 8.96
N ALA A 58 -17.04 -0.21 8.14
CA ALA A 58 -18.10 0.24 7.24
C ALA A 58 -18.30 -0.73 6.07
N PHE A 59 -17.27 -0.94 5.24
CA PHE A 59 -17.39 -1.73 4.00
C PHE A 59 -17.40 -3.23 4.28
N GLY A 60 -16.45 -3.71 5.09
CA GLY A 60 -16.36 -5.12 5.45
C GLY A 60 -17.53 -5.57 6.34
N GLY A 61 -17.95 -4.72 7.28
CA GLY A 61 -19.14 -4.98 8.10
C GLY A 61 -20.41 -5.09 7.26
N THR A 62 -20.62 -4.18 6.29
CA THR A 62 -21.78 -4.22 5.39
C THR A 62 -21.76 -5.46 4.49
N ALA A 63 -20.62 -5.80 3.89
CA ALA A 63 -20.47 -7.01 3.08
C ALA A 63 -20.75 -8.28 3.89
N LEU A 64 -20.27 -8.34 5.15
CA LEU A 64 -20.53 -9.46 6.05
C LEU A 64 -22.01 -9.57 6.45
N ASP A 65 -22.68 -8.44 6.70
CA ASP A 65 -24.11 -8.43 7.03
C ASP A 65 -24.94 -8.92 5.84
N GLN A 66 -24.64 -8.45 4.63
CA GLN A 66 -25.28 -8.93 3.40
C GLN A 66 -25.09 -10.44 3.21
N ALA A 67 -23.85 -10.93 3.33
CA ALA A 67 -23.54 -12.35 3.19
C ALA A 67 -24.28 -13.23 4.23
N LYS A 68 -24.34 -12.79 5.50
CA LYS A 68 -25.03 -13.51 6.57
C LYS A 68 -26.54 -13.54 6.39
N ASN A 69 -27.12 -12.45 5.90
CA ASN A 69 -28.57 -12.30 5.74
C ASN A 69 -29.07 -12.82 4.38
N GLY A 70 -28.21 -13.40 3.54
CA GLY A 70 -28.59 -13.95 2.24
C GLY A 70 -28.89 -12.88 1.19
N VAL A 71 -28.29 -11.69 1.31
CA VAL A 71 -28.54 -10.54 0.43
C VAL A 71 -27.46 -10.45 -0.65
N GLY A 72 -27.90 -10.42 -1.91
CA GLY A 72 -27.02 -10.22 -3.07
C GLY A 72 -26.06 -11.37 -3.35
N GLU A 73 -25.14 -11.13 -4.28
CA GLU A 73 -24.20 -12.16 -4.76
C GLU A 73 -23.22 -12.61 -3.68
N LEU A 74 -22.89 -11.74 -2.72
CA LEU A 74 -21.96 -12.05 -1.63
C LEU A 74 -22.46 -13.17 -0.70
N ALA A 75 -23.77 -13.44 -0.67
CA ALA A 75 -24.34 -14.58 0.05
C ALA A 75 -23.87 -15.94 -0.53
N ASN A 76 -23.52 -15.97 -1.81
CA ASN A 76 -23.01 -17.17 -2.48
C ASN A 76 -21.48 -17.33 -2.33
N GLY A 77 -20.85 -16.43 -1.57
CA GLY A 77 -19.40 -16.32 -1.46
C GLY A 77 -18.79 -15.37 -2.49
N ILE A 78 -17.48 -15.15 -2.36
CA ILE A 78 -16.74 -14.24 -3.25
C ILE A 78 -16.21 -15.03 -4.43
N GLY A 79 -16.79 -14.81 -5.62
CA GLY A 79 -16.27 -15.33 -6.89
C GLY A 79 -15.02 -14.56 -7.35
N GLU A 80 -15.22 -13.35 -7.87
CA GLU A 80 -14.14 -12.47 -8.31
C GLU A 80 -13.87 -11.35 -7.28
N VAL A 81 -12.67 -11.34 -6.70
CA VAL A 81 -12.30 -10.39 -5.63
C VAL A 81 -12.39 -8.93 -6.10
N SER A 82 -12.10 -8.66 -7.38
CA SER A 82 -12.20 -7.34 -8.00
C SER A 82 -13.63 -6.77 -8.00
N LEU A 83 -14.65 -7.65 -8.01
CA LEU A 83 -16.06 -7.28 -8.06
C LEU A 83 -16.71 -7.19 -6.68
N ALA A 84 -16.10 -7.76 -5.63
CA ALA A 84 -16.69 -7.88 -4.31
C ALA A 84 -17.20 -6.56 -3.72
N MET A 85 -16.46 -5.46 -3.92
CA MET A 85 -16.90 -4.13 -3.46
C MET A 85 -18.14 -3.66 -4.22
N PHE A 86 -18.20 -3.87 -5.54
CA PHE A 86 -19.32 -3.46 -6.37
C PHE A 86 -20.56 -4.30 -6.10
N GLN A 87 -20.40 -5.61 -5.89
CA GLN A 87 -21.47 -6.52 -5.45
C GLN A 87 -22.06 -6.10 -4.09
N MET A 88 -21.22 -5.58 -3.19
CA MET A 88 -21.71 -4.99 -1.94
C MET A 88 -22.55 -3.73 -2.19
N LEU A 89 -22.06 -2.81 -3.04
CA LEU A 89 -22.74 -1.56 -3.39
C LEU A 89 -24.06 -1.78 -4.15
N GLU A 90 -24.19 -2.88 -4.89
CA GLU A 90 -25.42 -3.26 -5.61
C GLU A 90 -26.64 -3.42 -4.70
N ASN A 91 -26.41 -3.69 -3.43
CA ASN A 91 -27.48 -3.88 -2.45
C ASN A 91 -27.67 -2.66 -1.53
N LEU A 92 -27.07 -1.52 -1.88
CA LEU A 92 -27.21 -0.24 -1.18
C LEU A 92 -27.92 0.79 -2.08
N PRO A 93 -28.59 1.81 -1.51
CA PRO A 93 -29.17 2.89 -2.31
C PRO A 93 -28.08 3.63 -3.09
N LEU A 94 -28.46 4.16 -4.27
CA LEU A 94 -27.58 4.94 -5.16
C LEU A 94 -26.43 4.14 -5.80
N THR A 95 -26.54 2.81 -5.93
CA THR A 95 -25.52 1.93 -6.52
C THR A 95 -24.82 2.52 -7.74
N SER A 96 -25.56 2.95 -8.77
CA SER A 96 -24.96 3.45 -10.00
C SER A 96 -24.04 4.65 -9.75
N ILE A 97 -24.42 5.54 -8.84
CA ILE A 97 -23.63 6.72 -8.47
C ILE A 97 -22.41 6.29 -7.66
N THR A 98 -22.60 5.47 -6.61
CA THR A 98 -21.50 5.02 -5.75
C THR A 98 -20.49 4.16 -6.48
N SER A 99 -20.92 3.32 -7.43
CA SER A 99 -20.04 2.50 -8.26
C SER A 99 -19.23 3.35 -9.25
N VAL A 100 -19.85 4.34 -9.89
CA VAL A 100 -19.12 5.28 -10.77
C VAL A 100 -18.09 6.08 -9.96
N ILE A 101 -18.47 6.57 -8.78
CA ILE A 101 -17.53 7.25 -7.86
C ILE A 101 -16.39 6.30 -7.47
N GLY A 102 -16.70 5.04 -7.14
CA GLY A 102 -15.71 4.02 -6.82
C GLY A 102 -14.69 3.81 -7.93
N ILE A 103 -15.16 3.69 -9.18
CA ILE A 103 -14.28 3.54 -10.36
C ILE A 103 -13.39 4.78 -10.52
N VAL A 104 -13.97 5.99 -10.44
CA VAL A 104 -13.20 7.24 -10.53
C VAL A 104 -12.16 7.33 -9.42
N LEU A 105 -12.51 6.98 -8.19
CA LEU A 105 -11.58 6.98 -7.05
C LEU A 105 -10.45 5.98 -7.26
N VAL A 106 -10.73 4.77 -7.73
CA VAL A 106 -9.69 3.78 -8.06
C VAL A 106 -8.73 4.33 -9.11
N LEU A 107 -9.25 4.97 -10.16
CA LEU A 107 -8.41 5.61 -11.19
C LEU A 107 -7.56 6.74 -10.63
N VAL A 108 -8.13 7.63 -9.82
CA VAL A 108 -7.40 8.74 -9.18
C VAL A 108 -6.31 8.18 -8.26
N PHE A 109 -6.63 7.21 -7.40
CA PHE A 109 -5.65 6.58 -6.51
C PHE A 109 -4.53 5.91 -7.31
N PHE A 110 -4.86 5.22 -8.40
CA PHE A 110 -3.87 4.59 -9.26
C PHE A 110 -2.91 5.62 -9.87
N VAL A 111 -3.46 6.67 -10.51
CA VAL A 111 -2.65 7.72 -11.17
C VAL A 111 -1.81 8.48 -10.16
N THR A 112 -2.38 8.90 -9.03
CA THR A 112 -1.65 9.64 -7.99
C THR A 112 -0.59 8.80 -7.31
N SER A 113 -0.87 7.51 -7.06
CA SER A 113 0.12 6.60 -6.45
C SER A 113 1.27 6.30 -7.39
N SER A 114 0.99 6.06 -8.68
CA SER A 114 2.03 5.86 -9.69
C SER A 114 2.91 7.10 -9.83
N ASP A 115 2.30 8.29 -9.90
CA ASP A 115 3.05 9.55 -10.00
C ASP A 115 4.00 9.77 -8.81
N SER A 116 3.48 9.53 -7.60
CA SER A 116 4.25 9.66 -6.37
C SER A 116 5.34 8.59 -6.28
N GLY A 117 5.05 7.36 -6.69
CA GLY A 117 5.98 6.23 -6.71
C GLY A 117 7.17 6.50 -7.61
N SER A 118 6.90 6.89 -8.85
CA SER A 118 7.95 7.23 -9.82
C SER A 118 8.83 8.38 -9.35
N LEU A 119 8.28 9.39 -8.66
CA LEU A 119 9.07 10.47 -8.07
C LEU A 119 10.05 9.97 -7.00
N VAL A 120 9.65 8.98 -6.19
CA VAL A 120 10.53 8.41 -5.18
C VAL A 120 11.66 7.59 -5.83
N ILE A 121 11.34 6.75 -6.82
CA ILE A 121 12.35 5.97 -7.54
C ILE A 121 13.35 6.90 -8.22
N ASP A 122 12.85 7.94 -8.88
CA ASP A 122 13.64 8.98 -9.54
C ASP A 122 14.57 9.69 -8.54
N SER A 123 14.05 10.07 -7.37
CA SER A 123 14.83 10.70 -6.30
C SER A 123 15.95 9.78 -5.80
N ILE A 124 15.67 8.49 -5.56
CA ILE A 124 16.65 7.52 -5.04
C ILE A 124 17.76 7.28 -6.08
N THR A 125 17.38 7.13 -7.35
CA THR A 125 18.31 6.84 -8.45
C THR A 125 19.12 8.05 -8.90
N ALA A 126 18.64 9.27 -8.60
CA ALA A 126 19.39 10.52 -8.77
C ALA A 126 20.28 10.88 -7.56
N GLY A 127 20.50 9.97 -6.60
CA GLY A 127 21.34 10.21 -5.42
C GLY A 127 20.68 11.07 -4.34
N GLY A 128 19.34 11.06 -4.28
CA GLY A 128 18.55 11.81 -3.30
C GLY A 128 18.15 13.22 -3.74
N LYS A 129 18.44 13.61 -5.00
CA LYS A 129 18.04 14.91 -5.54
C LYS A 129 16.52 14.95 -5.77
N ILE A 130 15.88 16.03 -5.33
CA ILE A 130 14.44 16.24 -5.50
C ILE A 130 14.11 16.76 -6.91
N ASP A 131 15.04 17.49 -7.54
CA ASP A 131 14.98 17.87 -8.95
C ASP A 131 15.79 16.88 -9.78
N ALA A 132 15.13 15.80 -10.20
CA ALA A 132 15.68 14.85 -11.15
C ALA A 132 15.12 15.14 -12.57
N PRO A 133 15.86 14.80 -13.64
CA PRO A 133 15.48 15.17 -14.99
C PRO A 133 14.14 14.56 -15.41
N VAL A 134 13.26 15.35 -16.02
CA VAL A 134 11.93 14.89 -16.52
C VAL A 134 12.01 13.58 -17.34
N PRO A 135 13.00 13.36 -18.23
CA PRO A 135 13.13 12.09 -18.94
C PRO A 135 13.34 10.87 -18.04
N GLN A 136 14.04 11.02 -16.91
CA GLN A 136 14.28 9.95 -15.95
C GLN A 136 12.99 9.56 -15.23
N ARG A 137 12.18 10.55 -14.85
CA ARG A 137 10.83 10.31 -14.28
C ARG A 137 9.90 9.61 -15.27
N ILE A 138 9.88 10.04 -16.54
CA ILE A 138 9.07 9.39 -17.58
C ILE A 138 9.51 7.94 -17.78
N PHE A 139 10.82 7.68 -17.76
CA PHE A 139 11.36 6.33 -17.84
C PHE A 139 10.84 5.44 -16.70
N TRP A 140 10.91 5.90 -15.45
CA TRP A 140 10.42 5.13 -14.30
C TRP A 140 8.91 4.90 -14.33
N ALA A 141 8.12 5.93 -14.63
CA ALA A 141 6.66 5.80 -14.75
C ALA A 141 6.25 4.82 -15.86
N THR A 142 6.95 4.86 -17.01
CA THR A 142 6.69 3.94 -18.12
C THR A 142 7.07 2.52 -17.75
N LEU A 143 8.23 2.32 -17.11
CA LEU A 143 8.71 1.01 -16.71
C LEU A 143 7.79 0.35 -15.68
N GLU A 144 7.31 1.10 -14.69
CA GLU A 144 6.30 0.63 -13.72
C GLU A 144 5.03 0.16 -14.45
N GLY A 145 4.52 0.97 -15.39
CA GLY A 145 3.35 0.61 -16.20
C GLY A 145 3.55 -0.64 -17.05
N VAL A 146 4.74 -0.83 -17.64
CA VAL A 146 5.10 -2.04 -18.40
C VAL A 146 5.18 -3.26 -17.49
N ILE A 147 5.76 -3.15 -16.29
CA ILE A 147 5.81 -4.25 -15.33
C ILE A 147 4.39 -4.62 -14.87
N ALA A 148 3.56 -3.63 -14.53
CA ALA A 148 2.16 -3.88 -14.17
C ALA A 148 1.41 -4.56 -15.32
N GLY A 149 1.55 -4.04 -16.55
CA GLY A 149 0.93 -4.61 -17.75
C GLY A 149 1.37 -6.04 -18.04
N THR A 150 2.66 -6.35 -17.92
CA THR A 150 3.20 -7.70 -18.13
C THR A 150 2.75 -8.68 -17.05
N LEU A 151 2.66 -8.26 -15.79
CA LEU A 151 2.13 -9.10 -14.70
C LEU A 151 0.63 -9.37 -14.84
N LEU A 152 -0.15 -8.37 -15.26
CA LEU A 152 -1.58 -8.54 -15.53
C LEU A 152 -1.82 -9.45 -16.75
N PHE A 153 -1.11 -9.20 -17.85
CA PHE A 153 -1.25 -9.98 -19.07
C PHE A 153 -0.73 -11.42 -18.90
N GLY A 154 0.47 -11.58 -18.33
CA GLY A 154 1.09 -12.88 -18.11
C GLY A 154 0.40 -13.71 -17.03
N GLY A 155 -0.23 -13.06 -16.05
CA GLY A 155 -1.00 -13.74 -15.01
C GLY A 155 -2.40 -14.16 -15.44
N GLY A 156 -3.02 -13.48 -16.41
CA GLY A 156 -4.34 -13.84 -16.95
C GLY A 156 -5.40 -13.99 -15.84
N ALA A 157 -6.09 -15.14 -15.80
CA ALA A 157 -7.07 -15.44 -14.75
C ALA A 157 -6.45 -15.58 -13.34
N GLN A 158 -5.13 -15.72 -13.23
CA GLN A 158 -4.37 -15.77 -11.98
C GLN A 158 -3.49 -14.51 -11.80
N ALA A 159 -3.87 -13.38 -12.40
CA ALA A 159 -3.15 -12.12 -12.27
C ALA A 159 -2.88 -11.73 -10.81
N LEU A 160 -3.85 -11.95 -9.91
CA LEU A 160 -3.66 -11.72 -8.48
C LEU A 160 -2.52 -12.56 -7.91
N SER A 161 -2.48 -13.86 -8.21
CA SER A 161 -1.43 -14.77 -7.73
C SER A 161 -0.05 -14.38 -8.29
N ALA A 162 0.02 -13.96 -9.55
CA ALA A 162 1.26 -13.47 -10.17
C ALA A 162 1.77 -12.20 -9.48
N LEU A 163 0.87 -11.24 -9.19
CA LEU A 163 1.20 -10.02 -8.44
C LEU A 163 1.67 -10.34 -7.01
N GLN A 164 1.01 -11.27 -6.32
CA GLN A 164 1.38 -11.70 -4.97
C GLN A 164 2.79 -12.33 -4.95
N ALA A 165 3.08 -13.24 -5.89
CA ALA A 165 4.38 -13.88 -5.99
C ALA A 165 5.49 -12.86 -6.28
N GLY A 166 5.25 -11.89 -7.17
CA GLY A 166 6.17 -10.79 -7.45
C GLY A 166 6.49 -9.97 -6.20
N ALA A 167 5.46 -9.55 -5.46
CA ALA A 167 5.62 -8.78 -4.22
C ALA A 167 6.44 -9.55 -3.16
N ILE A 168 6.16 -10.85 -2.98
CA ILE A 168 6.90 -11.69 -2.03
C ILE A 168 8.38 -11.82 -2.42
N THR A 169 8.64 -12.06 -3.71
CA THR A 169 10.00 -12.25 -4.24
C THR A 169 10.87 -11.01 -4.01
N VAL A 170 10.31 -9.80 -4.18
CA VAL A 170 11.03 -8.54 -4.01
C VAL A 170 11.07 -8.09 -2.54
N GLY A 171 9.98 -8.28 -1.79
CA GLY A 171 9.87 -7.83 -0.40
C GLY A 171 10.77 -8.60 0.57
N LEU A 172 11.01 -9.88 0.34
CA LEU A 172 11.85 -10.70 1.22
C LEU A 172 13.31 -10.20 1.30
N PRO A 173 14.05 -10.02 0.20
CA PRO A 173 15.38 -9.41 0.24
C PRO A 173 15.38 -8.02 0.88
N PHE A 174 14.36 -7.21 0.58
CA PHE A 174 14.26 -5.85 1.11
C PHE A 174 14.03 -5.81 2.63
N THR A 175 13.44 -6.88 3.19
CA THR A 175 13.31 -7.03 4.66
C THR A 175 14.66 -6.97 5.36
N LEU A 176 15.71 -7.59 4.79
CA LEU A 176 17.06 -7.53 5.35
C LEU A 176 17.60 -6.09 5.39
N VAL A 177 17.31 -5.31 4.35
CA VAL A 177 17.68 -3.89 4.27
C VAL A 177 16.96 -3.10 5.37
N LEU A 178 15.67 -3.34 5.60
CA LEU A 178 14.92 -2.69 6.69
C LEU A 178 15.48 -3.01 8.07
N LEU A 179 15.87 -4.26 8.33
CA LEU A 179 16.51 -4.63 9.60
C LEU A 179 17.83 -3.88 9.82
N LEU A 180 18.64 -3.74 8.76
CA LEU A 180 19.86 -2.93 8.81
C LEU A 180 19.54 -1.43 9.05
N MET A 181 18.48 -0.92 8.42
CA MET A 181 18.01 0.45 8.65
C MET A 181 17.56 0.68 10.09
N CYS A 182 16.86 -0.28 10.72
CA CYS A 182 16.50 -0.20 12.14
C CYS A 182 17.73 -0.10 13.05
N ILE A 183 18.77 -0.91 12.77
CA ILE A 183 20.03 -0.85 13.52
C ILE A 183 20.73 0.51 13.31
N SER A 184 20.75 1.00 12.08
CA SER A 184 21.33 2.31 11.73
C SER A 184 20.60 3.45 12.44
N LEU A 185 19.26 3.44 12.43
CA LEU A 185 18.42 4.42 13.13
C LEU A 185 18.68 4.42 14.63
N TYR A 186 18.74 3.23 15.25
CA TYR A 186 19.03 3.10 16.67
C TYR A 186 20.39 3.72 17.02
N LYS A 187 21.44 3.39 16.26
CA LYS A 187 22.78 3.97 16.46
C LYS A 187 22.80 5.49 16.25
N GLY A 188 22.11 5.97 15.21
CA GLY A 188 21.98 7.40 14.92
C GLY A 188 21.32 8.17 16.05
N LEU A 189 20.18 7.67 16.54
CA LEU A 189 19.46 8.28 17.66
C LEU A 189 20.31 8.29 18.95
N MET A 190 21.00 7.18 19.25
CA MET A 190 21.87 7.09 20.42
C MET A 190 23.04 8.08 20.39
N THR A 191 23.51 8.44 19.19
CA THR A 191 24.57 9.45 19.01
C THR A 191 24.07 10.86 19.33
N GLU A 192 22.78 11.14 19.16
CA GLU A 192 22.16 12.45 19.41
C GLU A 192 21.63 12.63 20.85
N VAL A 193 21.44 11.55 21.62
CA VAL A 193 20.99 11.61 23.03
C VAL A 193 21.86 12.55 23.89
N PRO A 194 23.20 12.54 23.81
CA PRO A 194 24.05 13.46 24.57
C PRO A 194 23.84 14.93 24.21
N ASN A 195 23.56 15.24 22.93
CA ASN A 195 23.31 16.60 22.46
C ASN A 195 21.98 17.13 22.99
N TYR A 196 20.93 16.30 22.97
CA TYR A 196 19.62 16.64 23.53
C TYR A 196 19.66 16.88 25.05
N ARG A 197 20.51 16.15 25.79
CA ARG A 197 20.65 16.35 27.25
C ARG A 197 21.39 17.64 27.63
N ARG A 198 22.06 18.30 26.67
CA ARG A 198 22.85 19.53 26.89
C ARG A 198 22.12 20.82 26.52
N SER A 199 21.06 20.73 25.72
CA SER A 199 20.14 21.83 25.36
C SER A 199 19.01 21.96 26.37
#